data_AF-A0A950E0H6-F1
#
_entry.id   AF-A0A950E0H6-F1
#
_cell.length_a   1.000
_cell.length_b   1.000
_cell.length_c   1.000
_cell.angle_alpha   90.00
_cell.angle_beta   90.00
_cell.angle_gamma   90.00
#
_symmetry.space_group_name_H-M   'P 1'
#
loop_
_entity.id
_entity.type
_entity.pdbx_description
1 polymer ?
#
loop_
_entity_poly.entity_id
_entity_poly.type
_entity_poly.pdbx_seq_one_letter_code
_entity_poly.pdbx_strand_id
1 'polypeptide(L)'
;NRLPVIEANAWAMLYGAIFTGIYALLDREPLLFDRSLPYVASLLYLALFGSVIAFVAYLTLLGRIGADRAGYTGVAIPIVALALSTFFEDLHWDASMVGGIAMCVAGNVLVLRGSAPARR
;
A
#
# COMPACT_ATOMS: atom_id res chain seq x y z
N ASN A 1 -18.30 -4.76 17.92
CA ASN A 1 -18.81 -3.76 16.96
C ASN A 1 -18.06 -3.97 15.65
N ARG A 2 -18.71 -4.41 14.56
CA ARG A 2 -18.02 -4.63 13.27
C ARG A 2 -17.53 -3.27 12.78
N LEU A 3 -16.22 -3.10 12.58
CA LEU A 3 -15.70 -1.87 11.97
C LEU A 3 -16.39 -1.69 10.61
N PRO A 4 -17.10 -0.58 10.38
CA PRO A 4 -17.68 -0.31 9.07
C PRO A 4 -16.55 0.01 8.09
N VAL A 5 -16.01 -1.03 7.45
CA VAL A 5 -14.81 -0.97 6.60
C VAL A 5 -14.94 0.09 5.51
N ILE A 6 -16.12 0.21 4.91
CA ILE A 6 -16.39 1.16 3.83
C ILE A 6 -16.34 2.60 4.34
N GLU A 7 -16.95 2.88 5.50
CA GLU A 7 -16.97 4.21 6.11
C GLU A 7 -15.56 4.62 6.57
N ALA A 8 -14.85 3.70 7.23
CA ALA A 8 -13.47 3.92 7.66
C ALA A 8 -12.56 4.22 6.47
N ASN A 9 -12.71 3.47 5.36
CA ASN A 9 -11.95 3.71 4.14
C ASN A 9 -12.30 5.06 3.49
N ALA A 10 -13.58 5.41 3.42
CA ALA A 10 -14.02 6.68 2.84
C ALA A 10 -13.43 7.88 3.60
N TRP A 11 -13.48 7.86 4.93
CA TRP A 11 -12.86 8.90 5.76
C TRP A 11 -11.34 8.93 5.62
N ALA A 12 -10.67 7.77 5.63
CA ALA A 12 -9.23 7.69 5.45
C ALA A 12 -8.78 8.29 4.10
N MET A 13 -9.47 7.93 3.01
CA MET A 13 -9.19 8.44 1.67
C MET A 13 -9.47 9.95 1.57
N LEU A 14 -10.55 10.44 2.18
CA LEU A 14 -10.90 11.86 2.17
C LEU A 14 -9.82 12.69 2.88
N TYR A 15 -9.44 12.29 4.09
CA TYR A 15 -8.39 12.99 4.84
C TYR A 15 -7.03 12.91 4.15
N GLY A 16 -6.69 11.74 3.57
CA GLY A 16 -5.47 11.57 2.79
C GLY A 16 -5.43 12.51 1.57
N ALA A 17 -6.51 12.54 0.79
CA ALA A 17 -6.60 13.42 -0.39
C ALA A 17 -6.53 14.91 -0.02
N ILE A 18 -7.22 15.33 1.05
CA ILE A 18 -7.15 16.72 1.53
C ILE A 18 -5.72 17.05 1.98
N PHE A 19 -5.10 16.18 2.79
CA PHE A 19 -3.75 16.43 3.29
C PHE A 19 -2.72 16.50 2.18
N THR A 20 -2.75 15.55 1.24
CA THR A 20 -1.88 15.55 0.05
C THR A 20 -2.14 16.77 -0.83
N GLY A 21 -3.41 17.18 -0.99
CA GLY A 21 -3.77 18.39 -1.73
C GLY A 21 -3.22 19.67 -1.09
N ILE A 22 -3.35 19.82 0.23
CA ILE A 22 -2.78 20.95 0.98
C ILE A 22 -1.25 20.94 0.84
N TYR A 23 -0.62 19.78 0.99
CA TYR A 23 0.83 19.66 0.84
C TYR A 23 1.31 20.08 -0.56
N ALA A 24 0.64 19.61 -1.62
CA ALA A 24 0.95 20.02 -2.99
C ALA A 24 0.81 21.53 -3.21
N LEU A 25 -0.21 22.16 -2.62
CA LEU A 25 -0.39 23.62 -2.67
C LEU A 25 0.74 24.38 -1.94
N LEU A 26 1.20 23.85 -0.79
CA LEU A 26 2.33 24.42 -0.05
C LEU A 26 3.65 24.30 -0.81
N ASP A 27 3.84 23.18 -1.52
CA ASP A 27 5.01 22.92 -2.36
C ASP A 27 4.99 23.70 -3.69
N ARG A 28 3.89 24.43 -3.96
CA ARG A 28 3.64 25.21 -5.18
C ARG A 28 3.65 24.38 -6.46
N GLU A 29 3.36 23.09 -6.34
CA GLU A 29 3.17 22.22 -7.49
C GLU A 29 1.92 22.66 -8.27
N PRO A 30 2.01 22.85 -9.61
CA PRO A 30 0.85 23.19 -10.40
C PRO A 30 -0.15 22.03 -10.39
N LEU A 31 -1.42 22.31 -10.05
CA LEU A 31 -2.50 21.34 -10.19
C LEU A 31 -2.84 21.14 -11.68
N LEU A 32 -2.04 20.31 -12.34
CA LEU A 32 -2.21 19.95 -13.74
C LEU A 32 -3.32 18.89 -13.86
N PHE A 33 -4.53 19.35 -14.18
CA PHE A 33 -5.61 18.44 -14.57
C PHE A 33 -5.76 18.46 -16.08
N ASP A 34 -5.26 17.41 -16.74
CA ASP A 34 -5.47 17.19 -18.16
C ASP A 34 -6.82 16.49 -18.38
N ARG A 35 -7.61 16.95 -19.36
CA ARG A 35 -8.87 16.29 -19.74
C ARG A 35 -8.67 15.16 -20.76
N SER A 36 -7.43 14.88 -21.13
CA SER A 36 -7.09 13.78 -22.02
C SER A 36 -7.58 12.44 -21.45
N LEU A 37 -8.09 11.59 -22.35
CA LEU A 37 -8.60 10.27 -21.99
C LEU A 37 -7.55 9.42 -21.25
N PRO A 38 -6.26 9.39 -21.65
CA PRO A 38 -5.24 8.62 -20.93
C PRO A 38 -5.05 9.09 -19.48
N TYR A 39 -5.05 10.41 -19.24
CA TYR A 39 -4.90 10.96 -17.90
C TYR A 39 -6.09 10.63 -17.01
N VAL A 40 -7.31 10.85 -17.49
CA VAL A 40 -8.52 10.56 -16.70
C VAL A 40 -8.65 9.06 -16.44
N ALA A 41 -8.34 8.22 -17.44
CA ALA A 41 -8.40 6.76 -17.29
C ALA A 41 -7.37 6.25 -16.28
N SER A 42 -6.12 6.73 -16.33
CA SER A 42 -5.09 6.33 -15.37
C SER A 42 -5.43 6.81 -13.95
N LEU A 43 -5.90 8.05 -13.80
CA LEU A 43 -6.33 8.61 -12.53
C LEU A 43 -7.47 7.79 -11.90
N LEU A 44 -8.50 7.45 -12.69
CA LEU A 44 -9.61 6.62 -12.21
C LEU A 44 -9.17 5.20 -11.87
N TYR A 45 -8.28 4.60 -12.69
CA TYR A 45 -7.74 3.28 -12.43
C TYR A 45 -6.97 3.23 -11.11
N LEU A 46 -6.04 4.16 -10.89
CA LEU A 46 -5.28 4.24 -9.64
C LEU A 46 -6.17 4.54 -8.44
N ALA A 47 -7.11 5.48 -8.56
CA ALA A 47 -8.01 5.83 -7.46
C ALA A 47 -8.90 4.64 -7.05
N LEU A 48 -9.43 3.89 -8.00
CA LEU A 48 -10.34 2.78 -7.70
C LEU A 48 -9.59 1.50 -7.33
N PHE A 49 -8.72 1.01 -8.20
CA PHE A 49 -8.04 -0.28 -8.02
C PHE A 49 -6.81 -0.17 -7.12
N GLY A 50 -6.00 0.88 -7.33
CA GLY A 50 -4.77 1.12 -6.55
C GLY A 50 -5.06 1.58 -5.12
N SER A 51 -6.13 2.34 -4.91
CA SER A 51 -6.47 2.90 -3.60
C SER A 51 -7.70 2.26 -2.97
N VAL A 52 -8.91 2.52 -3.49
CA VAL A 52 -10.16 2.14 -2.80
C VAL A 52 -10.28 0.63 -2.57
N ILE A 53 -10.13 -0.17 -3.62
CA ILE A 53 -10.26 -1.64 -3.54
C ILE A 53 -9.12 -2.23 -2.71
N ALA A 54 -7.90 -1.78 -2.92
CA ALA A 54 -6.73 -2.23 -2.18
C ALA A 54 -6.88 -1.99 -0.66
N PHE A 55 -7.32 -0.80 -0.26
CA PHE A 55 -7.54 -0.48 1.16
C PHE A 55 -8.74 -1.22 1.76
N VAL A 56 -9.83 -1.41 1.02
CA VAL A 56 -10.96 -2.22 1.50
C VAL A 56 -10.49 -3.66 1.75
N ALA A 57 -9.70 -4.23 0.85
CA ALA A 57 -9.11 -5.55 1.04
C ALA A 57 -8.20 -5.59 2.28
N TYR A 58 -7.33 -4.58 2.45
CA TYR A 58 -6.46 -4.45 3.61
C TYR A 58 -7.24 -4.36 4.93
N LEU A 59 -8.23 -3.46 5.03
CA LEU A 59 -9.05 -3.28 6.23
C LEU A 59 -9.93 -4.51 6.52
N THR A 60 -10.40 -5.18 5.47
CA THR A 60 -11.13 -6.45 5.63
C THR A 60 -10.22 -7.53 6.19
N LEU A 61 -8.99 -7.64 5.67
CA LEU A 61 -7.98 -8.57 6.17
C LEU A 61 -7.63 -8.23 7.62
N LEU A 62 -7.36 -6.96 7.92
CA LEU A 62 -7.11 -6.44 9.25
C LEU A 62 -8.20 -6.83 10.25
N GLY A 63 -9.47 -6.69 9.86
CA GLY A 63 -10.61 -7.09 10.68
C GLY A 63 -10.76 -8.60 10.87
N ARG A 64 -10.21 -9.43 9.96
CA ARG A 64 -10.28 -10.90 10.00
C ARG A 64 -9.14 -11.55 10.78
N ILE A 65 -7.90 -11.12 10.55
CA ILE A 65 -6.69 -11.73 11.14
C ILE A 65 -6.05 -10.89 12.26
N GLY A 66 -6.55 -9.68 12.51
CA GLY A 66 -6.03 -8.76 13.53
C GLY A 66 -4.81 -7.97 13.05
N ALA A 67 -4.52 -6.85 13.75
CA ALA A 67 -3.44 -5.92 13.41
C ALA A 67 -2.05 -6.56 13.42
N ASP A 68 -1.80 -7.46 14.35
CA ASP A 68 -0.53 -8.17 14.50
C ASP A 68 -0.17 -8.97 13.23
N ARG A 69 -1.15 -9.66 12.64
CA ARG A 69 -0.91 -10.44 11.42
C ARG A 69 -1.08 -9.66 10.11
N ALA A 70 -1.91 -8.62 10.11
CA ALA A 70 -2.10 -7.79 8.94
C ALA A 70 -0.83 -7.00 8.57
N GLY A 71 -0.01 -6.62 9.56
CA GLY A 71 1.27 -5.96 9.34
C GLY A 71 2.23 -6.73 8.44
N TYR A 72 2.14 -8.06 8.39
CA TYR A 72 2.97 -8.91 7.52
C TYR A 72 2.73 -8.68 6.03
N THR A 73 1.57 -8.13 5.64
CA THR A 73 1.32 -7.76 4.24
C THR A 73 2.27 -6.68 3.74
N GLY A 74 2.84 -5.86 4.63
CA GLY A 74 3.82 -4.83 4.27
C GLY A 74 5.08 -5.37 3.60
N VAL A 75 5.46 -6.62 3.87
CA VAL A 75 6.63 -7.27 3.24
C VAL A 75 6.31 -7.77 1.84
N ALA A 76 5.05 -8.11 1.57
CA ALA A 76 4.63 -8.56 0.24
C ALA A 76 4.61 -7.40 -0.77
N ILE A 77 4.31 -6.17 -0.34
CA ILE A 77 4.23 -4.99 -1.21
C ILE A 77 5.50 -4.77 -2.05
N PRO A 78 6.71 -4.63 -1.47
CA PRO A 78 7.92 -4.40 -2.27
C PRO A 78 8.26 -5.59 -3.17
N ILE A 79 7.97 -6.83 -2.73
CA ILE A 79 8.21 -8.03 -3.53
C ILE A 79 7.32 -8.04 -4.77
N VAL A 80 6.02 -7.76 -4.60
CA VAL A 80 5.07 -7.67 -5.71
C VAL A 80 5.40 -6.49 -6.62
N ALA A 81 5.80 -5.34 -6.07
CA ALA A 81 6.21 -4.18 -6.84
C ALA A 81 7.42 -4.47 -7.74
N LEU A 82 8.47 -5.10 -7.21
CA LEU A 82 9.67 -5.48 -7.97
C LEU A 82 9.36 -6.56 -9.01
N ALA A 83 8.49 -7.52 -8.69
CA ALA A 83 8.04 -8.52 -9.66
C ALA A 83 7.31 -7.86 -10.84
N LEU A 84 6.36 -6.97 -10.56
CA LEU A 84 5.65 -6.22 -11.61
C LEU A 84 6.62 -5.35 -12.42
N SER A 85 7.52 -4.61 -11.78
CA SER A 85 8.54 -3.81 -12.49
C SER A 85 9.46 -4.69 -13.36
N THR A 86 9.79 -5.92 -12.94
CA THR A 86 10.53 -6.87 -13.78
C THR A 86 9.75 -7.27 -15.04
N PHE A 87 8.43 -7.45 -14.93
CA PHE A 87 7.59 -7.87 -16.07
C PHE A 87 7.19 -6.72 -17.00
N PHE A 88 7.01 -5.51 -16.46
CA PHE A 88 6.45 -4.38 -17.20
C PHE A 88 7.48 -3.30 -17.57
N GLU A 89 8.61 -3.24 -16.88
CA GLU A 89 9.59 -2.14 -17.01
C GLU A 89 11.02 -2.63 -17.34
N ASP A 90 11.19 -3.92 -17.69
CA ASP A 90 12.50 -4.55 -17.96
C ASP A 90 13.54 -4.26 -16.87
N LEU A 91 13.12 -4.37 -15.60
CA LEU A 91 13.95 -4.06 -14.44
C LEU A 91 15.22 -4.93 -14.41
N HIS A 92 16.37 -4.27 -14.35
CA HIS A 92 17.66 -4.91 -14.11
C HIS A 92 17.88 -5.09 -12.61
N TRP A 93 18.02 -6.34 -12.19
CA TRP A 93 18.24 -6.69 -10.79
C TRP A 93 19.64 -6.27 -10.34
N ASP A 94 19.70 -5.36 -9.36
CA ASP A 94 20.94 -4.97 -8.70
C ASP A 94 21.10 -5.66 -7.34
N ALA A 95 22.34 -5.80 -6.88
CA ALA A 95 22.67 -6.41 -5.58
C ALA A 95 21.97 -5.69 -4.41
N SER A 96 21.78 -4.37 -4.52
CA SER A 96 21.07 -3.57 -3.52
C SER A 96 19.59 -3.97 -3.39
N MET A 97 18.89 -4.25 -4.51
CA MET A 97 17.49 -4.68 -4.52
C MET A 97 17.34 -6.05 -3.87
N VAL A 98 18.23 -6.98 -4.21
CA VAL A 98 18.23 -8.33 -3.61
C VAL A 98 18.50 -8.26 -2.10
N GLY A 99 19.47 -7.44 -1.68
CA GLY A 99 19.74 -7.18 -0.26
C GLY A 99 18.55 -6.58 0.48
N GLY A 100 17.85 -5.63 -0.15
CA GLY A 100 16.62 -5.04 0.37
C GLY A 100 15.50 -6.06 0.57
N ILE A 101 15.22 -6.89 -0.44
CA ILE A 101 14.24 -7.99 -0.32
C ILE A 101 14.63 -8.92 0.84
N ALA A 102 15.91 -9.33 0.90
CA ALA A 102 16.39 -10.21 1.95
C ALA A 102 16.17 -9.61 3.35
N MET A 103 16.42 -8.30 3.51
CA MET A 103 16.14 -7.57 4.76
C MET A 103 14.65 -7.54 5.10
N CYS A 104 13.77 -7.24 4.13
CA CYS A 104 12.32 -7.23 4.36
C CYS A 104 11.82 -8.61 4.80
N VAL A 105 12.28 -9.69 4.15
CA VAL A 105 11.93 -11.06 4.51
C VAL A 105 12.49 -11.44 5.88
N ALA A 106 13.74 -11.10 6.17
CA ALA A 106 14.37 -11.38 7.45
C ALA A 106 13.64 -10.68 8.61
N GLY A 107 13.27 -9.41 8.43
CA GLY A 107 12.47 -8.66 9.41
C GLY A 107 11.12 -9.31 9.67
N ASN A 108 10.43 -9.77 8.62
CA ASN A 108 9.17 -10.49 8.76
C ASN A 108 9.31 -11.78 9.58
N VAL A 109 10.34 -12.57 9.26
CA VAL A 109 10.62 -13.84 9.95
C VAL A 109 10.97 -13.59 11.43
N LEU A 110 11.71 -12.53 11.74
CA LEU A 110 12.07 -12.18 13.12
C LEU A 110 10.83 -11.87 13.96
N VAL A 111 9.90 -11.06 13.43
CA VAL A 111 8.64 -10.73 14.13
C VAL A 111 7.79 -11.98 14.33
N LEU A 112 7.64 -12.81 13.28
CA LEU A 112 6.88 -14.07 13.36
C LEU A 112 7.45 -15.05 14.40
N ARG A 113 8.77 -15.08 14.57
CA ARG A 113 9.43 -15.91 15.60
C ARG A 113 9.28 -15.33 17.01
N GLY A 114 9.24 -14.00 17.14
CA GLY A 114 9.05 -13.30 18.42
C GLY A 114 7.62 -13.41 18.97
N SER A 115 6.61 -13.58 18.12
CA SER A 115 5.20 -13.76 18.51
C SER A 115 4.83 -15.19 18.95
N ALA A 116 5.80 -16.06 19.25
CA ALA A 116 5.54 -17.39 19.81
C ALA A 116 4.81 -17.27 21.16
N PRO A 117 3.74 -18.07 21.40
CA PRO A 117 2.77 -17.76 22.44
C PRO A 117 3.39 -17.84 23.84
N ALA A 118 3.22 -16.77 24.61
CA ALA A 118 3.38 -16.81 26.07
C ALA A 118 2.31 -17.76 26.61
N ARG A 119 2.70 -19.03 26.79
CA ARG A 119 1.91 -20.07 27.43
C ARG A 119 1.54 -19.59 28.85
N ARG A 120 0.27 -19.28 29.08
CA ARG A 120 -0.36 -19.24 30.40
C ARG A 120 -1.72 -19.89 30.33
#